data_AF-A0A0N4UDL3-F1
#
_entry.id   AF-A0A0N4UDL3-F1
#
_cell.length_a   1.000
_cell.length_b   1.000
_cell.length_c   1.000
_cell.angle_alpha   90.00
_cell.angle_beta   90.00
_cell.angle_gamma   90.00
#
_symmetry.space_group_name_H-M   'P 1'
#
loop_
_entity.id
_entity.type
_entity.pdbx_description
1 polymer ?
#
loop_
_entity_poly.entity_id
_entity_poly.type
_entity_poly.pdbx_seq_one_letter_code
_entity_poly.pdbx_strand_id
1 'polypeptide(L)'
;MHSVAKVELTDEEKALKKKQLEEKRIKYRTFSGELNDEILKITRKILEKIPDISTMWNIRRETLEKFLKQSLDEIKKCDDLLSAELAFTEFCIMKDSKTYGIWYHRAWILEHMSQVDFANELALCEKLLQIDGRNFHCWDYRRKVAKMAAISKKDEYEFCNRMINANFSNYSAWHYRSSILPDLFHSSGDLRLREDIVLDEIKRLKNAFFTDPEDQSSWIYAEWLSSSNKIQGQYFLLLFYLFILFFINIFSLIYFFYHITNHNEILSNLNLLGNSLDTMHHKMYDDLAEILRVNEFLRRFSSNGIRLIDDIIAKERTEHCHRFVNMSLKRLHGLYVLKKLEYLSIARTLVASVKDITSIFQLPSLKRFVFCETALAENDEETRELFRLLRLICHWL
;
A
#
# COMPACT_ATOMS: atom_id res chain seq x y z
N MET A 1 9.66 -15.53 10.68
CA MET A 1 9.20 -16.09 11.97
C MET A 1 8.06 -15.22 12.47
N HIS A 2 6.84 -15.74 12.46
CA HIS A 2 5.69 -15.12 13.10
C HIS A 2 5.14 -16.10 14.13
N SER A 3 4.66 -15.60 15.26
CA SER A 3 3.91 -16.35 16.27
C SER A 3 4.61 -17.57 16.90
N VAL A 4 5.94 -17.67 16.80
CA VAL A 4 6.68 -18.71 17.55
C VAL A 4 6.80 -18.24 18.99
N ALA A 5 5.97 -18.83 19.87
CA ALA A 5 6.11 -18.63 21.30
C ALA A 5 7.54 -18.98 21.72
N LYS A 6 8.15 -18.10 22.53
CA LYS A 6 9.52 -18.29 22.98
C LYS A 6 9.54 -19.43 23.99
N VAL A 7 9.87 -20.63 23.52
CA VAL A 7 10.08 -21.79 24.39
C VAL A 7 11.54 -21.76 24.85
N GLU A 8 11.76 -21.75 26.17
CA GLU A 8 13.10 -21.93 26.73
C GLU A 8 13.57 -23.34 26.44
N LEU A 9 14.59 -23.45 25.58
CA LEU A 9 15.24 -24.70 25.26
C LEU A 9 16.37 -24.93 26.24
N THR A 10 16.55 -26.18 26.65
CA THR A 10 17.74 -26.63 27.38
C THR A 10 19.00 -26.44 26.52
N ASP A 11 20.16 -26.35 27.15
CA ASP A 11 21.41 -26.14 26.40
C ASP A 11 21.76 -27.32 25.48
N GLU A 12 21.36 -28.54 25.86
CA GLU A 12 21.43 -29.73 24.99
C GLU A 12 20.56 -29.58 23.75
N GLU A 13 19.31 -29.12 23.88
CA GLU A 13 18.40 -28.90 22.75
C GLU A 13 18.89 -27.78 21.83
N LYS A 14 19.49 -26.71 22.38
CA LYS A 14 20.13 -25.64 21.58
C LYS A 14 21.30 -26.19 20.78
N ALA A 15 22.17 -26.98 21.41
CA ALA A 15 23.32 -27.60 20.76
C ALA A 15 22.88 -28.57 19.66
N LEU A 16 21.85 -29.38 19.90
CA LEU A 16 21.27 -30.29 18.92
C LEU A 16 20.67 -29.52 17.73
N LYS A 17 19.88 -28.47 17.98
CA LYS A 17 19.33 -27.61 16.92
C LYS A 17 20.44 -26.97 16.08
N LYS A 18 21.51 -26.49 16.72
CA LYS A 18 22.65 -25.90 16.03
C LYS A 18 23.36 -26.93 15.15
N LYS A 19 23.64 -28.14 15.67
CA LYS A 19 24.23 -29.23 14.89
C LYS A 19 23.36 -29.61 13.69
N GLN A 20 22.05 -29.75 13.87
CA GLN A 20 21.12 -30.03 12.78
C GLN A 20 21.08 -28.89 11.73
N LEU A 21 21.24 -27.64 12.15
CA LEU A 21 21.31 -26.49 11.23
C LEU A 21 22.62 -26.50 10.44
N GLU A 22 23.74 -26.82 11.09
CA GLU A 22 25.07 -26.94 10.49
C GLU A 22 25.12 -28.06 9.44
N GLU A 23 24.61 -29.25 9.78
CA GLU A 23 24.51 -30.39 8.85
C GLU A 23 23.63 -30.06 7.65
N LYS A 24 22.50 -29.36 7.87
CA LYS A 24 21.66 -28.85 6.78
C LYS A 24 22.44 -27.89 5.88
N ARG A 25 23.18 -26.92 6.46
CA ARG A 25 24.01 -25.95 5.72
C ARG A 25 25.08 -26.61 4.85
N ILE A 26 25.77 -27.62 5.36
CA ILE A 26 26.81 -28.34 4.60
C ILE A 26 26.19 -29.07 3.41
N LYS A 27 25.03 -29.69 3.60
CA LYS A 27 24.30 -30.38 2.52
C LYS A 27 23.78 -29.42 1.44
N TYR A 28 23.50 -28.16 1.79
CA TYR A 28 23.13 -27.12 0.82
C TYR A 28 24.31 -26.61 0.00
N ARG A 29 25.51 -26.46 0.60
CA ARG A 29 26.71 -25.92 -0.09
C ARG A 29 27.36 -26.87 -1.07
N THR A 30 27.17 -28.18 -0.89
CA THR A 30 27.79 -29.23 -1.72
C THR A 30 26.94 -29.61 -2.94
N PHE A 31 25.87 -28.88 -3.21
CA PHE A 31 24.94 -29.22 -4.28
C PHE A 31 25.44 -28.77 -5.65
N SER A 32 26.32 -29.57 -6.25
CA SER A 32 26.78 -29.46 -7.65
C SER A 32 26.22 -30.61 -8.50
N GLY A 33 24.97 -31.00 -8.25
CA GLY A 33 24.35 -32.17 -8.89
C GLY A 33 23.92 -31.89 -10.33
N GLU A 34 23.98 -32.92 -11.17
CA GLU A 34 23.38 -32.88 -12.50
C GLU A 34 21.86 -32.64 -12.41
N LEU A 35 21.32 -31.80 -13.29
CA LEU A 35 19.89 -31.53 -13.39
C LEU A 35 19.17 -32.80 -13.91
N ASN A 36 18.66 -33.63 -13.00
CA ASN A 36 18.07 -34.94 -13.28
C ASN A 36 16.93 -35.30 -12.29
N ASP A 37 16.33 -36.49 -12.42
CA ASP A 37 15.19 -36.92 -11.57
C ASP A 37 15.54 -37.02 -10.08
N GLU A 38 16.80 -37.32 -9.76
CA GLU A 38 17.25 -37.40 -8.38
C GLU A 38 17.22 -36.02 -7.72
N ILE A 39 17.60 -34.99 -8.45
CA ILE A 39 17.54 -33.60 -8.01
C ILE A 39 16.11 -33.18 -7.69
N LEU A 40 15.12 -33.61 -8.48
CA LEU A 40 13.71 -33.37 -8.21
C LEU A 40 13.25 -34.13 -6.97
N LYS A 41 13.72 -35.36 -6.72
CA LYS A 41 13.38 -36.08 -5.48
C LYS A 41 13.98 -35.40 -4.24
N ILE A 42 15.22 -34.92 -4.32
CA ILE A 42 15.91 -34.27 -3.20
C ILE A 42 15.26 -32.93 -2.87
N THR A 43 15.09 -32.07 -3.88
CA THR A 43 14.49 -30.73 -3.68
C THR A 43 13.06 -30.83 -3.18
N ARG A 44 12.28 -31.84 -3.61
CA ARG A 44 10.93 -32.12 -3.08
C ARG A 44 10.98 -32.38 -1.57
N LYS A 45 11.80 -33.35 -1.13
CA LYS A 45 11.95 -33.67 0.31
C LYS A 45 12.36 -32.47 1.16
N ILE A 46 13.13 -31.55 0.59
CA ILE A 46 13.56 -30.32 1.27
C ILE A 46 12.40 -29.33 1.37
N LEU A 47 11.73 -29.04 0.24
CA LEU A 47 10.65 -28.07 0.16
C LEU A 47 9.38 -28.52 0.89
N GLU A 48 9.09 -29.82 0.93
CA GLU A 48 8.05 -30.39 1.79
C GLU A 48 8.27 -30.05 3.26
N LYS A 49 9.53 -29.85 3.68
CA LYS A 49 9.88 -29.45 5.05
C LYS A 49 9.95 -27.93 5.22
N ILE A 50 10.60 -27.24 4.29
CA ILE A 50 10.92 -25.81 4.33
C ILE A 50 10.68 -25.22 2.94
N PRO A 51 9.46 -24.77 2.62
CA PRO A 51 9.13 -24.27 1.29
C PRO A 51 9.78 -22.91 0.98
N ASP A 52 10.22 -22.15 1.98
CA ASP A 52 10.80 -20.80 1.80
C ASP A 52 12.23 -20.77 1.23
N ILE A 53 12.79 -21.92 0.82
CA ILE A 53 14.13 -21.98 0.23
C ILE A 53 14.06 -21.69 -1.27
N SER A 54 14.19 -20.42 -1.64
CA SER A 54 14.13 -19.95 -3.03
C SER A 54 15.11 -20.68 -3.97
N THR A 55 16.34 -20.95 -3.52
CA THR A 55 17.34 -21.69 -4.31
C THR A 55 16.84 -23.08 -4.73
N MET A 56 16.08 -23.77 -3.88
CA MET A 56 15.55 -25.09 -4.22
C MET A 56 14.46 -24.99 -5.30
N TRP A 57 13.61 -23.97 -5.25
CA TRP A 57 12.64 -23.71 -6.32
C TRP A 57 13.33 -23.36 -7.66
N ASN A 58 14.45 -22.65 -7.63
CA ASN A 58 15.23 -22.33 -8.84
C ASN A 58 15.81 -23.59 -9.48
N ILE A 59 16.52 -24.41 -8.69
CA ILE A 59 17.08 -25.70 -9.14
C ILE A 59 15.97 -26.59 -9.72
N ARG A 60 14.80 -26.65 -9.07
CA ARG A 60 13.64 -27.39 -9.59
C ARG A 60 13.19 -26.88 -10.95
N ARG A 61 13.00 -25.56 -11.11
CA ARG A 61 12.60 -24.98 -12.41
C ARG A 61 13.64 -25.27 -13.49
N GLU A 62 14.93 -25.04 -13.23
CA GLU A 62 15.99 -25.32 -14.21
C GLU A 62 16.00 -26.79 -14.64
N THR A 63 15.72 -27.71 -13.72
CA THR A 63 15.61 -29.13 -14.03
C THR A 63 14.37 -29.45 -14.84
N LEU A 64 13.20 -28.91 -14.46
CA LEU A 64 11.97 -29.09 -15.21
C LEU A 64 12.07 -28.49 -16.61
N GLU A 65 12.65 -27.30 -16.77
CA GLU A 65 12.92 -26.69 -18.07
C GLU A 65 13.80 -27.58 -18.96
N LYS A 66 14.82 -28.22 -18.39
CA LYS A 66 15.64 -29.19 -19.12
C LYS A 66 14.79 -30.35 -19.63
N PHE A 67 13.90 -30.90 -18.80
CA PHE A 67 13.02 -32.00 -19.20
C PHE A 67 11.98 -31.58 -20.24
N LEU A 68 11.36 -30.41 -20.07
CA LEU A 68 10.42 -29.86 -21.05
C LEU A 68 11.08 -29.67 -22.42
N LYS A 69 12.32 -29.15 -22.46
CA LYS A 69 13.10 -29.01 -23.69
C LYS A 69 13.46 -30.35 -24.35
N GLN A 70 13.63 -31.40 -23.56
CA GLN A 70 13.93 -32.75 -24.06
C GLN A 70 12.69 -33.49 -24.60
N SER A 71 11.49 -33.07 -24.19
CA SER A 71 10.21 -33.69 -24.56
C SER A 71 9.30 -32.71 -25.33
N LEU A 72 9.89 -31.83 -26.16
CA LEU A 72 9.15 -30.82 -26.95
C LEU A 72 8.01 -31.42 -27.78
N ASP A 73 8.23 -32.60 -28.36
CA ASP A 73 7.24 -33.29 -29.21
C ASP A 73 6.22 -34.11 -28.40
N GLU A 74 6.44 -34.28 -27.09
CA GLU A 74 5.61 -35.10 -26.20
C GLU A 74 4.75 -34.22 -25.28
N ILE A 75 3.90 -33.36 -25.87
CA ILE A 75 3.09 -32.37 -25.13
C ILE A 75 2.36 -32.97 -23.91
N LYS A 76 1.71 -34.13 -24.08
CA LYS A 76 1.00 -34.80 -23.00
C LYS A 76 1.91 -35.15 -21.82
N LYS A 77 3.13 -35.63 -22.08
CA LYS A 77 4.11 -35.98 -21.06
C LYS A 77 4.59 -34.74 -20.30
N CYS A 78 4.76 -33.62 -21.01
CA CYS A 78 5.07 -32.34 -20.41
C CYS A 78 3.94 -31.85 -19.48
N ASP A 79 2.69 -31.91 -19.95
CA ASP A 79 1.53 -31.52 -19.13
C ASP A 79 1.31 -32.46 -17.93
N ASP A 80 1.55 -33.77 -18.07
CA ASP A 80 1.48 -34.73 -16.95
C ASP A 80 2.55 -34.42 -15.88
N LEU A 81 3.78 -34.08 -16.31
CA LEU A 81 4.87 -33.67 -15.41
C LEU A 81 4.51 -32.38 -14.67
N LEU A 82 4.00 -31.38 -15.39
CA LEU A 82 3.61 -30.09 -14.81
C LEU A 82 2.38 -30.21 -13.90
N SER A 83 1.44 -31.09 -14.21
CA SER A 83 0.28 -31.39 -13.36
C SER A 83 0.71 -32.01 -12.03
N ALA A 84 1.67 -32.93 -12.04
CA ALA A 84 2.26 -33.47 -10.82
C ALA A 84 2.97 -32.39 -9.99
N GLU A 85 3.59 -31.42 -10.64
CA GLU A 85 4.23 -30.29 -9.97
C GLU A 85 3.20 -29.28 -9.42
N LEU A 86 2.05 -29.07 -10.08
CA LEU A 86 0.94 -28.29 -9.53
C LEU A 86 0.43 -28.91 -8.22
N ALA A 87 0.22 -30.22 -8.18
CA ALA A 87 -0.17 -30.91 -6.95
C ALA A 87 0.88 -30.73 -5.83
N PHE A 88 2.17 -30.73 -6.19
CA PHE A 88 3.24 -30.49 -5.24
C PHE A 88 3.25 -29.04 -4.69
N THR A 89 3.03 -28.04 -5.55
CA THR A 89 2.92 -26.64 -5.09
C THR A 89 1.70 -26.44 -4.19
N GLU A 90 0.56 -27.08 -4.47
CA GLU A 90 -0.62 -27.01 -3.61
C GLU A 90 -0.34 -27.58 -2.21
N PHE A 91 0.34 -28.74 -2.13
CA PHE A 91 0.81 -29.28 -0.86
C PHE A 91 1.67 -28.28 -0.08
N CYS A 92 2.59 -27.59 -0.78
CA CYS A 92 3.45 -26.59 -0.14
C CYS A 92 2.65 -25.35 0.32
N ILE A 93 1.68 -24.88 -0.46
CA ILE A 93 0.81 -23.74 -0.10
C ILE A 93 0.03 -24.05 1.18
N MET A 94 -0.51 -25.27 1.31
CA MET A 94 -1.24 -25.68 2.51
C MET A 94 -0.36 -25.70 3.76
N LYS A 95 0.96 -25.85 3.59
CA LYS A 95 1.93 -25.82 4.68
C LYS A 95 2.38 -24.40 5.03
N ASP A 96 2.66 -23.58 4.03
CA ASP A 96 3.05 -22.18 4.19
C ASP A 96 2.55 -21.34 3.02
N SER A 97 1.36 -20.77 3.18
CA SER A 97 0.67 -20.01 2.13
C SER A 97 1.28 -18.62 1.88
N LYS A 98 2.29 -18.20 2.65
CA LYS A 98 2.93 -16.87 2.59
C LYS A 98 4.34 -16.93 2.02
N THR A 99 4.68 -18.02 1.34
CA THR A 99 5.99 -18.19 0.70
C THR A 99 5.96 -17.73 -0.76
N TYR A 100 6.74 -16.70 -1.08
CA TYR A 100 6.88 -16.16 -2.45
C TYR A 100 7.28 -17.21 -3.48
N GLY A 101 8.23 -18.09 -3.13
CA GLY A 101 8.78 -19.10 -4.04
C GLY A 101 7.73 -20.06 -4.60
N ILE A 102 6.73 -20.43 -3.79
CA ILE A 102 5.68 -21.38 -4.21
C ILE A 102 4.76 -20.74 -5.23
N TRP A 103 4.25 -19.54 -4.95
CA TRP A 103 3.33 -18.82 -5.83
C TRP A 103 3.99 -18.46 -7.17
N TYR A 104 5.24 -18.02 -7.13
CA TYR A 104 6.01 -17.76 -8.34
C TYR A 104 6.22 -19.05 -9.17
N HIS A 105 6.59 -20.15 -8.51
CA HIS A 105 6.77 -21.44 -9.18
C HIS A 105 5.46 -21.96 -9.78
N ARG A 106 4.34 -21.86 -9.05
CA ARG A 106 3.01 -22.26 -9.55
C ARG A 106 2.60 -21.43 -10.77
N ALA A 107 2.84 -20.13 -10.77
CA ALA A 107 2.57 -19.27 -11.92
C ALA A 107 3.44 -19.63 -13.13
N TRP A 108 4.72 -19.94 -12.92
CA TRP A 108 5.62 -20.43 -13.96
C TRP A 108 5.12 -21.74 -14.57
N ILE A 109 4.58 -22.67 -13.76
CA ILE A 109 3.99 -23.92 -14.28
C ILE A 109 2.86 -23.60 -15.27
N LEU A 110 1.93 -22.73 -14.89
CA LEU A 110 0.81 -22.37 -15.77
C LEU A 110 1.26 -21.75 -17.10
N GLU A 111 2.39 -21.04 -17.12
CA GLU A 111 2.96 -20.46 -18.34
C GLU A 111 3.60 -21.50 -19.28
N HIS A 112 3.89 -22.70 -18.79
CA HIS A 112 4.56 -23.77 -19.54
C HIS A 112 3.64 -24.95 -19.88
N MET A 113 2.43 -24.99 -19.32
CA MET A 113 1.42 -26.01 -19.67
C MET A 113 0.76 -25.67 -21.00
N SER A 114 0.48 -26.69 -21.80
CA SER A 114 -0.25 -26.53 -23.06
C SER A 114 -1.76 -26.42 -22.84
N GLN A 115 -2.27 -27.13 -21.84
CA GLN A 115 -3.68 -27.12 -21.43
C GLN A 115 -3.76 -26.84 -19.93
N VAL A 116 -4.26 -25.66 -19.56
CA VAL A 116 -4.46 -25.27 -18.16
C VAL A 116 -5.93 -25.39 -17.79
N ASP A 117 -6.23 -26.10 -16.70
CA ASP A 117 -7.55 -26.09 -16.07
C ASP A 117 -7.72 -24.82 -15.22
N PHE A 118 -8.02 -23.70 -15.88
CA PHE A 118 -8.22 -22.42 -15.20
C PHE A 118 -9.40 -22.42 -14.23
N ALA A 119 -10.41 -23.25 -14.46
CA ALA A 119 -11.55 -23.36 -13.54
C ALA A 119 -11.11 -23.93 -12.19
N ASN A 120 -10.28 -24.98 -12.22
CA ASN A 120 -9.68 -25.55 -11.02
C ASN A 120 -8.76 -24.54 -10.30
N GLU A 121 -7.93 -23.79 -11.03
CA GLU A 121 -7.05 -22.79 -10.42
C GLU A 121 -7.80 -21.64 -9.73
N LEU A 122 -8.89 -21.16 -10.35
CA LEU A 122 -9.74 -20.12 -9.75
C LEU A 122 -10.50 -20.64 -8.53
N ALA A 123 -10.97 -21.91 -8.57
CA ALA A 123 -11.61 -22.56 -7.43
C ALA A 123 -10.64 -22.76 -6.26
N LEU A 124 -9.38 -23.15 -6.55
CA LEU A 124 -8.32 -23.23 -5.55
C LEU A 124 -8.06 -21.85 -4.91
N CYS A 125 -7.98 -20.78 -5.71
CA CYS A 125 -7.83 -19.43 -5.18
C CYS A 125 -8.97 -19.05 -4.23
N GLU A 126 -10.22 -19.32 -4.62
CA GLU A 126 -11.40 -19.04 -3.77
C GLU A 126 -11.34 -19.83 -2.46
N LYS A 127 -11.00 -21.13 -2.50
CA LYS A 127 -10.80 -21.95 -1.30
C LYS A 127 -9.70 -21.42 -0.38
N LEU A 128 -8.56 -21.03 -0.93
CA LEU A 128 -7.45 -20.49 -0.14
C LEU A 128 -7.77 -19.12 0.47
N LEU A 129 -8.53 -18.28 -0.25
CA LEU A 129 -8.99 -16.98 0.23
C LEU A 129 -10.15 -17.10 1.25
N GLN A 130 -10.88 -18.20 1.26
CA GLN A 130 -11.81 -18.50 2.37
C GLN A 130 -11.06 -18.84 3.67
N ILE A 131 -9.86 -19.42 3.57
CA ILE A 131 -9.00 -19.71 4.73
C ILE A 131 -8.31 -18.44 5.24
N ASP A 132 -7.68 -17.67 4.34
CA ASP A 132 -7.05 -16.39 4.64
C ASP A 132 -7.43 -15.35 3.57
N GLY A 133 -8.53 -14.63 3.84
CA GLY A 133 -9.03 -13.59 2.94
C GLY A 133 -8.08 -12.42 2.73
N ARG A 134 -7.03 -12.30 3.56
CA ARG A 134 -6.03 -11.23 3.51
C ARG A 134 -4.71 -11.71 2.90
N ASN A 135 -4.64 -12.95 2.42
CA ASN A 135 -3.44 -13.47 1.76
C ASN A 135 -3.22 -12.77 0.41
N PHE A 136 -2.37 -11.75 0.40
CA PHE A 136 -2.07 -10.97 -0.80
C PHE A 136 -1.41 -11.82 -1.90
N HIS A 137 -0.64 -12.86 -1.56
CA HIS A 137 -0.05 -13.74 -2.58
C HIS A 137 -1.14 -14.47 -3.37
N CYS A 138 -2.18 -14.95 -2.68
CA CYS A 138 -3.29 -15.64 -3.33
C CYS A 138 -4.14 -14.67 -4.16
N TRP A 139 -4.35 -13.43 -3.68
CA TRP A 139 -5.00 -12.39 -4.47
C TRP A 139 -4.21 -12.04 -5.73
N ASP A 140 -2.88 -11.89 -5.62
CA ASP A 140 -2.00 -11.58 -6.74
C ASP A 140 -1.97 -12.72 -7.76
N TYR A 141 -1.88 -13.96 -7.26
CA TYR A 141 -1.97 -15.16 -8.09
C TYR A 141 -3.32 -15.25 -8.80
N ARG A 142 -4.44 -15.04 -8.10
CA ARG A 142 -5.77 -15.02 -8.72
C ARG A 142 -5.84 -13.99 -9.86
N ARG A 143 -5.34 -12.76 -9.64
CA ARG A 143 -5.33 -11.73 -10.71
C ARG A 143 -4.52 -12.18 -11.93
N LYS A 144 -3.42 -12.88 -11.71
CA LYS A 144 -2.62 -13.47 -12.80
C LYS A 144 -3.39 -14.59 -13.52
N VAL A 145 -3.97 -15.54 -12.79
CA VAL A 145 -4.79 -16.63 -13.36
C VAL A 145 -5.97 -16.07 -14.15
N ALA A 146 -6.72 -15.13 -13.58
CA ALA A 146 -7.86 -14.48 -14.25
C ALA A 146 -7.44 -13.79 -15.56
N LYS A 147 -6.27 -13.13 -15.57
CA LYS A 147 -5.70 -12.54 -16.78
C LYS A 147 -5.34 -13.59 -17.83
N MET A 148 -4.68 -14.68 -17.43
CA MET A 148 -4.29 -15.77 -18.34
C MET A 148 -5.50 -16.49 -18.93
N ALA A 149 -6.54 -16.69 -18.12
CA ALA A 149 -7.80 -17.31 -18.50
C ALA A 149 -8.77 -16.37 -19.24
N ALA A 150 -8.38 -15.10 -19.48
CA ALA A 150 -9.22 -14.08 -20.07
C ALA A 150 -10.59 -13.92 -19.38
N ILE A 151 -10.63 -14.09 -18.05
CA ILE A 151 -11.84 -13.91 -17.25
C ILE A 151 -12.31 -12.47 -17.37
N SER A 152 -13.62 -12.28 -17.54
CA SER A 152 -14.16 -10.94 -17.71
C SER A 152 -14.06 -10.15 -16.40
N LYS A 153 -13.91 -8.82 -16.52
CA LYS A 153 -13.95 -7.92 -15.37
C LYS A 153 -15.27 -8.07 -14.58
N LYS A 154 -16.36 -8.42 -15.27
CA LYS A 154 -17.66 -8.67 -14.65
C LYS A 154 -17.63 -9.91 -13.75
N ASP A 155 -16.98 -10.99 -14.17
CA ASP A 155 -16.86 -12.20 -13.35
C ASP A 155 -15.99 -11.96 -12.12
N GLU A 156 -14.89 -11.20 -12.25
CA GLU A 156 -14.07 -10.83 -11.09
C GLU A 156 -14.79 -9.82 -10.17
N TYR A 157 -15.65 -8.96 -10.72
CA TYR A 157 -16.55 -8.13 -9.92
C TYR A 157 -17.54 -8.97 -9.10
N GLU A 158 -18.12 -10.01 -9.69
CA GLU A 158 -18.99 -10.96 -8.97
C GLU A 158 -18.21 -11.81 -7.94
N PHE A 159 -16.94 -12.13 -8.22
CA PHE A 159 -16.06 -12.74 -7.23
C PHE A 159 -15.85 -11.82 -6.03
N CYS A 160 -15.55 -10.53 -6.24
CA CYS A 160 -15.47 -9.55 -5.16
C CYS A 160 -16.78 -9.47 -4.35
N ASN A 161 -17.94 -9.50 -5.01
CA ASN A 161 -19.24 -9.54 -4.33
C ASN A 161 -19.32 -10.74 -3.38
N ARG A 162 -18.97 -11.94 -3.84
CA ARG A 162 -18.97 -13.15 -3.00
C ARG A 162 -18.03 -13.02 -1.81
N MET A 163 -16.81 -12.55 -2.04
CA MET A 163 -15.80 -12.43 -0.98
C MET A 163 -16.19 -11.39 0.08
N ILE A 164 -16.76 -10.24 -0.32
CA ILE A 164 -17.25 -9.20 0.61
C ILE A 164 -18.49 -9.70 1.36
N ASN A 165 -19.42 -10.36 0.68
CA ASN A 165 -20.64 -10.86 1.32
C ASN A 165 -20.32 -11.99 2.32
N ALA A 166 -19.28 -12.81 2.06
CA ALA A 166 -18.82 -13.83 2.99
C ALA A 166 -18.09 -13.24 4.21
N ASN A 167 -17.32 -12.17 4.01
CA ASN A 167 -16.64 -11.45 5.09
C ASN A 167 -16.45 -9.98 4.68
N PHE A 168 -17.27 -9.09 5.22
CA PHE A 168 -17.22 -7.67 4.89
C PHE A 168 -15.92 -7.00 5.40
N SER A 169 -15.17 -7.62 6.32
CA SER A 169 -13.83 -7.17 6.77
C SER A 169 -12.68 -7.60 5.89
N ASN A 170 -13.00 -8.19 4.73
CA ASN A 170 -12.01 -8.50 3.72
C ASN A 170 -11.59 -7.26 2.92
N TYR A 171 -10.68 -6.45 3.48
CA TYR A 171 -10.07 -5.31 2.77
C TYR A 171 -9.52 -5.65 1.40
N SER A 172 -8.92 -6.84 1.22
CA SER A 172 -8.36 -7.23 -0.06
C SER A 172 -9.44 -7.37 -1.13
N ALA A 173 -10.64 -7.84 -0.76
CA ALA A 173 -11.78 -7.87 -1.67
C ALA A 173 -12.31 -6.47 -1.99
N TRP A 174 -12.40 -5.57 -1.01
CA TRP A 174 -12.76 -4.16 -1.24
C TRP A 174 -11.75 -3.44 -2.14
N HIS A 175 -10.46 -3.64 -1.89
CA HIS A 175 -9.38 -3.08 -2.71
C HIS A 175 -9.44 -3.62 -4.13
N TYR A 176 -9.66 -4.93 -4.30
CA TYR A 176 -9.76 -5.48 -5.64
C TYR A 176 -11.02 -4.97 -6.37
N ARG A 177 -12.14 -4.85 -5.66
CA ARG A 177 -13.36 -4.20 -6.17
C ARG A 177 -13.12 -2.77 -6.62
N SER A 178 -12.38 -1.95 -5.87
CA SER A 178 -12.08 -0.56 -6.24
C SER A 178 -11.25 -0.47 -7.52
N SER A 179 -10.43 -1.48 -7.81
CA SER A 179 -9.66 -1.55 -9.06
C SER A 179 -10.48 -1.98 -10.28
N ILE A 180 -11.60 -2.69 -10.09
CA ILE A 180 -12.43 -3.23 -11.17
C ILE A 180 -13.56 -2.28 -11.57
N LEU A 181 -14.15 -1.58 -10.60
CA LEU A 181 -15.32 -0.73 -10.83
C LEU A 181 -15.12 0.34 -11.92
N PRO A 182 -14.01 1.09 -11.97
CA PRO A 182 -13.79 2.09 -13.03
C PRO A 182 -13.79 1.47 -14.43
N ASP A 183 -13.20 0.29 -14.59
CA ASP A 183 -13.15 -0.39 -15.90
C ASP A 183 -14.55 -0.78 -16.39
N LEU A 184 -15.46 -1.16 -15.47
CA LEU A 184 -16.79 -1.63 -15.80
C LEU A 184 -17.84 -0.52 -15.90
N PHE A 185 -17.72 0.52 -15.08
CA PHE A 185 -18.83 1.41 -14.79
C PHE A 185 -18.45 2.88 -14.80
N HIS A 186 -17.50 3.28 -15.65
CA HIS A 186 -17.12 4.68 -15.78
C HIS A 186 -18.14 5.50 -16.57
N SER A 187 -18.18 6.80 -16.29
CA SER A 187 -18.89 7.80 -17.07
C SER A 187 -18.14 8.05 -18.37
N SER A 188 -18.85 8.20 -19.50
CA SER A 188 -18.20 8.40 -20.80
C SER A 188 -17.22 9.58 -20.77
N GLY A 189 -15.94 9.30 -20.99
CA GLY A 189 -14.87 10.31 -21.04
C GLY A 189 -14.24 10.70 -19.69
N ASP A 190 -14.61 10.07 -18.58
CA ASP A 190 -13.97 10.24 -17.26
C ASP A 190 -13.72 8.85 -16.63
N LEU A 191 -12.75 8.72 -15.74
CA LEU A 191 -12.53 7.48 -14.95
C LEU A 191 -13.50 7.37 -13.75
N ARG A 192 -14.32 8.40 -13.52
CA ARG A 192 -15.35 8.39 -12.48
C ARG A 192 -16.45 7.39 -12.75
N LEU A 193 -16.93 6.76 -11.70
CA LEU A 193 -18.07 5.86 -11.75
C LEU A 193 -19.34 6.63 -12.16
N ARG A 194 -20.22 5.94 -12.88
CA ARG A 194 -21.58 6.42 -13.13
C ARG A 194 -22.33 6.60 -11.81
N GLU A 195 -23.20 7.60 -11.76
CA GLU A 195 -23.88 8.00 -10.52
C GLU A 195 -24.75 6.88 -9.91
N ASP A 196 -25.41 6.07 -10.74
CA ASP A 196 -26.19 4.90 -10.32
C ASP A 196 -25.33 3.88 -9.55
N ILE A 197 -24.09 3.67 -10.00
CA ILE A 197 -23.16 2.74 -9.34
C ILE A 197 -22.59 3.34 -8.06
N VAL A 198 -22.29 4.64 -8.03
CA VAL A 198 -21.88 5.32 -6.79
C VAL A 198 -22.96 5.16 -5.71
N LEU A 199 -24.23 5.32 -6.08
CA LEU A 199 -25.37 5.14 -5.19
C LEU A 199 -25.45 3.74 -4.60
N ASP A 200 -25.28 2.71 -5.44
CA ASP A 200 -25.32 1.33 -5.00
C ASP A 200 -24.13 0.97 -4.11
N GLU A 201 -22.94 1.51 -4.38
CA GLU A 201 -21.78 1.35 -3.50
C GLU A 201 -21.99 2.04 -2.14
N ILE A 202 -22.61 3.22 -2.10
CA ILE A 202 -22.95 3.89 -0.83
C ILE A 202 -23.95 3.04 -0.02
N LYS A 203 -24.96 2.44 -0.66
CA LYS A 203 -25.89 1.53 0.03
C LYS A 203 -25.17 0.32 0.62
N ARG A 204 -24.21 -0.24 -0.13
CA ARG A 204 -23.40 -1.37 0.34
C ARG A 204 -22.53 -0.97 1.54
N LEU A 205 -21.86 0.18 1.45
CA LEU A 205 -21.06 0.75 2.53
C LEU A 205 -21.89 1.00 3.78
N LYS A 206 -23.09 1.56 3.62
CA LYS A 206 -24.04 1.74 4.72
C LYS A 206 -24.25 0.42 5.46
N ASN A 207 -24.59 -0.67 4.75
CA ASN A 207 -24.80 -1.96 5.40
C ASN A 207 -23.55 -2.47 6.13
N ALA A 208 -22.35 -2.27 5.57
CA ALA A 208 -21.10 -2.65 6.23
C ALA A 208 -20.90 -1.86 7.55
N PHE A 209 -21.06 -0.54 7.51
CA PHE A 209 -20.91 0.31 8.70
C PHE A 209 -21.92 -0.01 9.80
N PHE A 210 -23.18 -0.31 9.44
CA PHE A 210 -24.18 -0.74 10.42
C PHE A 210 -23.92 -2.14 11.00
N THR A 211 -23.16 -2.99 10.30
CA THR A 211 -22.86 -4.36 10.75
C THR A 211 -21.68 -4.37 11.71
N ASP A 212 -20.59 -3.69 11.37
CA ASP A 212 -19.44 -3.52 12.23
C ASP A 212 -18.79 -2.18 11.91
N PRO A 213 -19.07 -1.15 12.74
CA PRO A 213 -18.55 0.17 12.50
C PRO A 213 -17.04 0.25 12.77
N GLU A 214 -16.44 -0.72 13.50
CA GLU A 214 -15.00 -0.74 13.79
C GLU A 214 -14.14 -1.22 12.62
N ASP A 215 -14.77 -1.84 11.62
CA ASP A 215 -14.06 -2.37 10.47
C ASP A 215 -13.58 -1.28 9.51
N GLN A 216 -12.29 -0.97 9.62
CA GLN A 216 -11.59 0.00 8.77
C GLN A 216 -11.67 -0.30 7.27
N SER A 217 -11.92 -1.54 6.87
CA SER A 217 -11.86 -1.96 5.46
C SER A 217 -12.90 -1.22 4.61
N SER A 218 -14.13 -1.17 5.11
CA SER A 218 -15.25 -0.50 4.46
C SER A 218 -15.04 1.03 4.45
N TRP A 219 -14.47 1.58 5.51
CA TRP A 219 -14.21 3.02 5.62
C TRP A 219 -13.14 3.49 4.63
N ILE A 220 -12.03 2.75 4.50
CA ILE A 220 -10.98 3.07 3.52
C ILE A 220 -11.57 3.00 2.10
N TYR A 221 -12.45 2.04 1.84
CA TYR A 221 -13.15 1.95 0.57
C TYR A 221 -14.08 3.16 0.31
N ALA A 222 -14.77 3.66 1.34
CA ALA A 222 -15.59 4.85 1.25
C ALA A 222 -14.78 6.13 0.98
N GLU A 223 -13.58 6.22 1.54
CA GLU A 223 -12.64 7.31 1.25
C GLU A 223 -12.20 7.30 -0.21
N TRP A 224 -11.84 6.12 -0.74
CA TRP A 224 -11.55 5.96 -2.17
C TRP A 224 -12.75 6.36 -3.04
N LEU A 225 -13.95 5.91 -2.69
CA LEU A 225 -15.17 6.21 -3.45
C LEU A 225 -15.45 7.72 -3.50
N SER A 226 -15.27 8.40 -2.35
CA SER A 226 -15.47 9.84 -2.21
C SER A 226 -14.45 10.66 -3.01
N SER A 227 -13.17 10.34 -2.82
CA SER A 227 -12.05 11.06 -3.45
C SER A 227 -12.02 10.88 -4.97
N SER A 228 -12.26 9.66 -5.45
CA SER A 228 -12.20 9.35 -6.88
C SER A 228 -13.35 9.97 -7.66
N ASN A 229 -14.54 10.07 -7.06
CA ASN A 229 -15.75 10.53 -7.75
C ASN A 229 -16.11 12.00 -7.49
N LYS A 230 -15.31 12.74 -6.70
CA LYS A 230 -15.61 14.11 -6.27
C LYS A 230 -17.05 14.24 -5.80
N ILE A 231 -17.48 13.32 -4.95
CA ILE A 231 -18.87 13.24 -4.51
C ILE A 231 -19.24 14.58 -3.83
N GLN A 232 -20.20 15.30 -4.41
CA GLN A 232 -20.71 16.57 -3.90
C GLN A 232 -22.20 16.44 -3.55
N GLY A 233 -22.71 17.37 -2.72
CA GLY A 233 -24.14 17.44 -2.40
C GLY A 233 -24.63 16.36 -1.44
N GLN A 234 -25.82 15.81 -1.70
CA GLN A 234 -26.54 14.94 -0.75
C GLN A 234 -25.78 13.65 -0.38
N TYR A 235 -24.97 13.11 -1.28
CA TYR A 235 -24.19 11.89 -1.04
C TYR A 235 -22.97 12.14 -0.17
N PHE A 236 -22.38 13.33 -0.30
CA PHE A 236 -21.37 13.82 0.63
C PHE A 236 -21.98 13.92 2.04
N LEU A 237 -23.17 14.53 2.17
CA LEU A 237 -23.88 14.59 3.45
C LEU A 237 -24.24 13.21 4.02
N LEU A 238 -24.58 12.23 3.17
CA LEU A 238 -24.90 10.87 3.63
C LEU A 238 -23.66 10.13 4.14
N LEU A 239 -22.54 10.20 3.41
CA LEU A 239 -21.28 9.63 3.88
C LEU A 239 -20.79 10.36 5.14
N PHE A 240 -20.91 11.69 5.18
CA PHE A 240 -20.63 12.49 6.37
C PHE A 240 -21.47 12.03 7.56
N TYR A 241 -22.77 11.85 7.36
CA TYR A 241 -23.69 11.40 8.39
C TYR A 241 -23.32 9.99 8.88
N LEU A 242 -22.92 9.09 7.99
CA LEU A 242 -22.43 7.76 8.36
C LEU A 242 -21.11 7.85 9.14
N PHE A 243 -20.17 8.69 8.70
CA PHE A 243 -18.93 8.94 9.44
C PHE A 243 -19.19 9.51 10.84
N ILE A 244 -20.14 10.43 10.98
CA ILE A 244 -20.55 10.98 12.27
C ILE A 244 -21.25 9.92 13.11
N LEU A 245 -22.15 9.11 12.54
CA LEU A 245 -22.89 8.11 13.31
C LEU A 245 -22.01 7.02 13.91
N PHE A 246 -20.94 6.65 13.19
CA PHE A 246 -20.17 5.45 13.49
C PHE A 246 -18.74 5.72 13.95
N PHE A 247 -18.27 6.96 14.00
CA PHE A 247 -17.13 7.43 14.82
C PHE A 247 -15.80 6.64 14.79
N ILE A 248 -15.47 5.84 13.76
CA ILE A 248 -14.29 4.94 13.88
C ILE A 248 -13.20 5.13 12.81
N ASN A 249 -13.40 5.90 11.73
CA ASN A 249 -12.31 6.16 10.78
C ASN A 249 -11.95 7.64 10.59
N ILE A 250 -10.85 8.00 11.24
CA ILE A 250 -10.32 9.34 11.44
C ILE A 250 -9.80 9.97 10.14
N PHE A 251 -9.13 9.18 9.30
CA PHE A 251 -8.52 9.68 8.06
C PHE A 251 -9.58 10.20 7.08
N SER A 252 -10.66 9.46 6.96
CA SER A 252 -11.74 9.80 6.05
C SER A 252 -12.53 11.03 6.53
N LEU A 253 -12.63 11.24 7.85
CA LEU A 253 -13.24 12.44 8.43
C LEU A 253 -12.41 13.70 8.15
N ILE A 254 -11.07 13.60 8.17
CA ILE A 254 -10.15 14.70 7.84
C ILE A 254 -10.30 15.11 6.37
N TYR A 255 -10.36 14.15 5.46
CA TYR A 255 -10.62 14.42 4.03
C TYR A 255 -11.98 15.10 3.84
N PHE A 256 -12.98 14.65 4.60
CA PHE A 256 -14.32 15.25 4.64
C PHE A 256 -14.29 16.72 5.09
N PHE A 257 -13.58 17.01 6.18
CA PHE A 257 -13.46 18.36 6.70
C PHE A 257 -12.67 19.29 5.79
N TYR A 258 -11.71 18.79 5.02
CA TYR A 258 -10.99 19.63 4.05
C TYR A 258 -11.93 20.27 3.00
N HIS A 259 -13.10 19.66 2.75
CA HIS A 259 -14.13 20.18 1.85
C HIS A 259 -15.22 21.01 2.56
N ILE A 260 -15.24 21.03 3.90
CA ILE A 260 -16.16 21.87 4.67
C ILE A 260 -15.61 23.30 4.72
N THR A 261 -16.40 24.27 4.29
CA THR A 261 -16.02 25.69 4.24
C THR A 261 -15.97 26.36 5.61
N ASN A 262 -16.50 25.71 6.66
CA ASN A 262 -16.61 26.28 8.01
C ASN A 262 -15.48 25.80 8.93
N HIS A 263 -14.40 26.58 9.00
CA HIS A 263 -13.19 26.26 9.77
C HIS A 263 -13.46 25.98 11.25
N ASN A 264 -14.37 26.74 11.88
CA ASN A 264 -14.67 26.62 13.31
C ASN A 264 -15.36 25.29 13.65
N GLU A 265 -16.20 24.80 12.75
CA GLU A 265 -16.92 23.55 12.93
C GLU A 265 -15.97 22.35 12.86
N ILE A 266 -14.99 22.40 11.95
CA ILE A 266 -13.92 21.39 11.85
C ILE A 266 -13.12 21.34 13.16
N LEU A 267 -12.67 22.49 13.66
CA LEU A 267 -11.91 22.56 14.90
C LEU A 267 -12.72 22.07 16.10
N SER A 268 -14.02 22.41 16.15
CA SER A 268 -14.90 21.92 17.22
C SER A 268 -15.07 20.41 17.18
N ASN A 269 -15.18 19.82 15.99
CA ASN A 269 -15.29 18.37 15.83
C ASN A 269 -13.99 17.65 16.18
N LEU A 270 -12.83 18.17 15.77
CA LEU A 270 -11.53 17.61 16.17
C LEU A 270 -11.35 17.63 17.69
N ASN A 271 -11.78 18.72 18.35
CA ASN A 271 -11.75 18.83 19.80
C ASN A 271 -12.69 17.83 20.49
N LEU A 272 -13.88 17.60 19.93
CA LEU A 272 -14.81 16.57 20.43
C LEU A 272 -14.23 15.17 20.27
N LEU A 273 -13.57 14.88 19.14
CA LEU A 273 -12.92 13.60 18.89
C LEU A 273 -11.84 13.31 19.93
N GLY A 274 -10.89 14.24 20.10
CA GLY A 274 -9.77 14.03 21.01
C GLY A 274 -10.17 13.94 22.49
N ASN A 275 -11.23 14.64 22.91
CA ASN A 275 -11.60 14.70 24.33
C ASN A 275 -12.69 13.73 24.75
N SER A 276 -13.51 13.23 23.82
CA SER A 276 -14.73 12.48 24.18
C SER A 276 -14.91 11.17 23.43
N LEU A 277 -14.55 11.10 22.15
CA LEU A 277 -14.95 9.99 21.30
C LEU A 277 -13.80 9.03 20.99
N ASP A 278 -12.59 9.55 20.77
CA ASP A 278 -11.40 8.77 20.50
C ASP A 278 -10.19 9.36 21.26
N THR A 279 -10.23 9.17 22.56
CA THR A 279 -9.21 9.71 23.47
C THR A 279 -7.83 9.06 23.25
N MET A 280 -7.77 7.88 22.62
CA MET A 280 -6.52 7.19 22.32
C MET A 280 -5.68 7.98 21.30
N HIS A 281 -6.31 8.69 20.37
CA HIS A 281 -5.63 9.51 19.37
C HIS A 281 -5.72 11.03 19.62
N HIS A 282 -6.05 11.49 20.83
CA HIS A 282 -6.23 12.93 21.14
C HIS A 282 -5.11 13.83 20.61
N LYS A 283 -3.84 13.45 20.80
CA LYS A 283 -2.68 14.21 20.30
C LYS A 283 -2.70 14.40 18.80
N MET A 284 -3.13 13.39 18.05
CA MET A 284 -3.24 13.48 16.60
C MET A 284 -4.31 14.50 16.19
N TYR A 285 -5.45 14.52 16.89
CA TYR A 285 -6.50 15.52 16.64
C TYR A 285 -6.06 16.94 17.00
N ASP A 286 -5.32 17.09 18.10
CA ASP A 286 -4.72 18.38 18.49
C ASP A 286 -3.73 18.86 17.42
N ASP A 287 -2.83 17.99 16.96
CA ASP A 287 -1.87 18.31 15.89
C ASP A 287 -2.59 18.72 14.60
N LEU A 288 -3.67 18.03 14.23
CA LEU A 288 -4.49 18.38 13.06
C LEU A 288 -5.20 19.73 13.23
N ALA A 289 -5.75 20.00 14.41
CA ALA A 289 -6.38 21.27 14.73
C ALA A 289 -5.37 22.42 14.64
N GLU A 290 -4.14 22.21 15.12
CA GLU A 290 -3.06 23.19 14.97
C GLU A 290 -2.65 23.41 13.51
N ILE A 291 -2.49 22.34 12.72
CA ILE A 291 -2.20 22.45 11.28
C ILE A 291 -3.30 23.25 10.57
N LEU A 292 -4.56 23.01 10.90
CA LEU A 292 -5.69 23.74 10.34
C LEU A 292 -5.65 25.22 10.73
N ARG A 293 -5.43 25.55 12.02
CA ARG A 293 -5.30 26.93 12.49
C ARG A 293 -4.17 27.68 11.79
N VAL A 294 -3.02 27.02 11.60
CA VAL A 294 -1.88 27.59 10.85
C VAL A 294 -2.26 27.82 9.40
N ASN A 295 -2.90 26.86 8.73
CA ASN A 295 -3.35 27.02 7.34
C ASN A 295 -4.36 28.16 7.18
N GLU A 296 -5.29 28.31 8.13
CA GLU A 296 -6.24 29.44 8.13
C GLU A 296 -5.50 30.75 8.27
N PHE A 297 -4.60 30.87 9.26
CA PHE A 297 -3.79 32.06 9.49
C PHE A 297 -2.97 32.44 8.26
N LEU A 298 -2.30 31.47 7.63
CA LEU A 298 -1.51 31.68 6.41
C LEU A 298 -2.36 32.10 5.21
N ARG A 299 -3.64 31.71 5.16
CA ARG A 299 -4.58 32.09 4.09
C ARG A 299 -5.27 33.43 4.33
N ARG A 300 -5.13 34.05 5.51
CA ARG A 300 -5.69 35.39 5.79
C ARG A 300 -5.03 36.43 4.90
N PHE A 301 -5.81 37.43 4.49
CA PHE A 301 -5.29 38.56 3.73
C PHE A 301 -4.65 39.57 4.69
N SER A 302 -3.45 40.06 4.35
CA SER A 302 -2.85 41.18 5.06
C SER A 302 -3.56 42.49 4.64
N SER A 303 -3.21 43.61 5.27
CA SER A 303 -3.86 44.91 5.01
C SER A 303 -3.73 45.39 3.56
N ASN A 304 -2.82 44.82 2.78
CA ASN A 304 -2.62 45.12 1.37
C ASN A 304 -3.49 44.26 0.41
N GLY A 305 -4.31 43.34 0.93
CA GLY A 305 -5.16 42.44 0.13
C GLY A 305 -4.45 41.23 -0.48
N ILE A 306 -3.23 40.90 -0.05
CA ILE A 306 -2.47 39.70 -0.44
C ILE A 306 -2.59 38.66 0.69
N ARG A 307 -2.71 37.37 0.36
CA ARG A 307 -2.72 36.32 1.39
C ARG A 307 -1.36 36.29 2.09
N LEU A 308 -1.34 36.12 3.40
CA LEU A 308 -0.12 36.11 4.19
C LEU A 308 0.90 35.09 3.65
N ILE A 309 0.46 33.93 3.18
CA ILE A 309 1.32 32.93 2.54
C ILE A 309 1.94 33.44 1.24
N ASP A 310 1.18 34.18 0.44
CA ASP A 310 1.68 34.78 -0.79
C ASP A 310 2.65 35.91 -0.47
N ASP A 311 2.38 36.74 0.55
CA ASP A 311 3.30 37.77 1.05
C ASP A 311 4.62 37.16 1.58
N ILE A 312 4.54 36.04 2.30
CA ILE A 312 5.71 35.30 2.81
C ILE A 312 6.54 34.75 1.65
N ILE A 313 5.89 34.27 0.59
CA ILE A 313 6.54 33.67 -0.59
C ILE A 313 7.05 34.74 -1.58
N ALA A 314 6.37 35.89 -1.71
CA ALA A 314 6.51 36.79 -2.85
C ALA A 314 7.28 38.10 -2.58
N LYS A 315 8.15 38.18 -1.55
CA LYS A 315 9.07 39.32 -1.38
C LYS A 315 10.21 39.31 -2.41
N GLU A 316 9.84 39.55 -3.67
CA GLU A 316 10.51 40.25 -4.78
C GLU A 316 9.95 39.74 -6.12
N ARG A 317 8.81 40.29 -6.54
CA ARG A 317 8.42 40.32 -7.96
C ARG A 317 8.23 41.77 -8.39
N THR A 318 9.26 42.33 -9.02
CA THR A 318 9.04 43.38 -10.01
C THR A 318 8.29 42.75 -11.18
N GLU A 319 7.04 43.19 -11.37
CA GLU A 319 6.25 43.21 -12.60
C GLU A 319 6.39 42.05 -13.62
N HIS A 320 5.26 41.39 -13.87
CA HIS A 320 4.96 40.48 -15.00
C HIS A 320 5.49 39.04 -14.92
N CYS A 321 4.71 38.13 -14.32
CA CYS A 321 4.57 36.77 -14.85
C CYS A 321 3.33 36.04 -14.31
N HIS A 322 2.27 36.07 -15.12
CA HIS A 322 1.18 35.09 -15.09
C HIS A 322 1.70 33.77 -15.69
N ARG A 323 1.94 32.76 -14.83
CA ARG A 323 1.76 31.31 -15.07
C ARG A 323 2.49 30.55 -13.96
N PHE A 324 1.77 29.63 -13.31
CA PHE A 324 2.25 28.70 -12.29
C PHE A 324 3.19 27.63 -12.90
N VAL A 325 4.34 28.03 -13.42
CA VAL A 325 5.34 27.11 -13.97
C VAL A 325 6.61 27.26 -13.13
N ASN A 326 6.94 26.20 -12.38
CA ASN A 326 8.10 26.07 -11.49
C ASN A 326 8.18 27.14 -10.38
N MET A 327 7.31 27.03 -9.37
CA MET A 327 7.52 27.71 -8.10
C MET A 327 8.69 27.03 -7.37
N SER A 328 9.90 27.57 -7.55
CA SER A 328 10.98 27.30 -6.61
C SER A 328 10.82 28.20 -5.38
N LEU A 329 10.92 27.61 -4.19
CA LEU A 329 10.95 28.36 -2.93
C LEU A 329 12.18 29.26 -2.92
N LYS A 330 11.93 30.55 -2.78
CA LYS A 330 12.93 31.60 -2.62
C LYS A 330 12.71 32.27 -1.27
N ARG A 331 13.80 32.50 -0.53
CA ARG A 331 13.87 33.23 0.74
C ARG A 331 12.73 32.97 1.75
N LEU A 332 12.81 31.88 2.52
CA LEU A 332 11.89 31.56 3.64
C LEU A 332 12.03 32.47 4.87
N HIS A 333 12.78 33.58 4.77
CA HIS A 333 13.04 34.50 5.87
C HIS A 333 11.75 34.96 6.56
N GLY A 334 10.64 35.19 5.83
CA GLY A 334 9.36 35.63 6.40
C GLY A 334 8.77 34.72 7.50
N LEU A 335 9.28 33.49 7.64
CA LEU A 335 8.88 32.57 8.72
C LEU A 335 9.31 33.05 10.11
N TYR A 336 10.19 34.06 10.25
CA TYR A 336 10.53 34.65 11.57
C TYR A 336 9.31 35.21 12.32
N VAL A 337 8.22 35.50 11.60
CA VAL A 337 6.96 35.94 12.20
C VAL A 337 6.31 34.81 13.01
N LEU A 338 6.58 33.55 12.67
CA LEU A 338 6.06 32.36 13.35
C LEU A 338 6.92 31.99 14.56
N LYS A 339 6.86 32.80 15.62
CA LYS A 339 7.70 32.64 16.83
C LYS A 339 7.61 31.27 17.51
N LYS A 340 6.56 30.47 17.25
CA LYS A 340 6.34 29.13 17.81
C LYS A 340 6.49 27.98 16.79
N LEU A 341 7.07 28.22 15.62
CA LEU A 341 7.24 27.16 14.62
C LEU A 341 8.28 26.14 15.09
N GLU A 342 7.83 24.99 15.60
CA GLU A 342 8.73 23.93 16.08
C GLU A 342 9.08 22.88 15.02
N TYR A 343 8.18 22.65 14.07
CA TYR A 343 8.32 21.62 13.04
C TYR A 343 7.98 22.22 11.67
N LEU A 344 8.86 22.05 10.69
CA LEU A 344 8.63 22.46 9.31
C LEU A 344 8.93 21.30 8.37
N SER A 345 7.99 20.96 7.51
CA SER A 345 8.19 19.98 6.44
C SER A 345 7.87 20.60 5.09
N ILE A 346 8.76 20.42 4.12
CA ILE A 346 8.58 20.88 2.75
C ILE A 346 8.68 19.68 1.82
N ALA A 347 7.68 19.50 0.95
CA ALA A 347 7.63 18.43 -0.02
C ALA A 347 7.19 18.95 -1.40
N ARG A 348 7.59 18.25 -2.48
CA ARG A 348 7.14 18.49 -3.87
C ARG A 348 7.33 19.92 -4.39
N THR A 349 8.26 20.66 -3.79
CA THR A 349 8.53 22.06 -4.14
C THR A 349 10.03 22.23 -4.28
N LEU A 350 10.49 22.67 -5.46
CA LEU A 350 11.90 22.94 -5.70
C LEU A 350 12.38 24.06 -4.77
N VAL A 351 13.60 23.97 -4.25
CA VAL A 351 14.28 25.12 -3.62
C VAL A 351 15.22 25.72 -4.65
N ALA A 352 15.21 27.05 -4.81
CA ALA A 352 16.01 27.70 -5.85
C ALA A 352 17.51 27.70 -5.53
N SER A 353 17.88 27.91 -4.26
CA SER A 353 19.26 27.84 -3.76
C SER A 353 19.29 27.49 -2.27
N VAL A 354 20.42 26.98 -1.77
CA VAL A 354 20.63 26.70 -0.33
C VAL A 354 20.35 27.94 0.54
N LYS A 355 20.79 29.11 0.08
CA LYS A 355 20.60 30.40 0.76
C LYS A 355 19.12 30.76 1.00
N ASP A 356 18.22 30.24 0.16
CA ASP A 356 16.79 30.49 0.29
C ASP A 356 16.15 29.81 1.50
N ILE A 357 16.76 28.72 1.98
CA ILE A 357 16.29 27.99 3.16
C ILE A 357 17.17 28.21 4.39
N THR A 358 18.41 28.71 4.25
CA THR A 358 19.34 28.89 5.39
C THR A 358 18.76 29.72 6.54
N SER A 359 17.95 30.74 6.22
CA SER A 359 17.33 31.62 7.22
C SER A 359 16.39 30.91 8.21
N ILE A 360 15.81 29.76 7.84
CA ILE A 360 14.90 29.03 8.75
C ILE A 360 15.64 28.39 9.92
N PHE A 361 16.93 28.06 9.75
CA PHE A 361 17.75 27.49 10.81
C PHE A 361 18.13 28.53 11.89
N GLN A 362 17.88 29.81 11.63
CA GLN A 362 18.04 30.89 12.60
C GLN A 362 16.79 31.07 13.48
N LEU A 363 15.71 30.32 13.23
CA LEU A 363 14.50 30.37 14.04
C LEU A 363 14.74 29.64 15.38
N PRO A 364 14.73 30.33 16.53
CA PRO A 364 15.08 29.72 17.81
C PRO A 364 14.06 28.68 18.28
N SER A 365 12.84 28.69 17.75
CA SER A 365 11.80 27.72 18.07
C SER A 365 11.85 26.45 17.22
N LEU A 366 12.56 26.44 16.08
CA LEU A 366 12.53 25.33 15.14
C LEU A 366 13.32 24.13 15.68
N LYS A 367 12.61 23.06 16.06
CA LYS A 367 13.17 21.81 16.57
C LYS A 367 13.48 20.81 15.46
N ARG A 368 12.70 20.82 14.37
CA ARG A 368 12.87 19.87 13.27
C ARG A 368 12.48 20.47 11.93
N PHE A 369 13.37 20.32 10.95
CA PHE A 369 13.10 20.63 9.56
C PHE A 369 13.23 19.36 8.72
N VAL A 370 12.25 19.09 7.86
CA VAL A 370 12.22 17.95 6.93
C VAL A 370 12.03 18.49 5.53
N PHE A 371 12.90 18.07 4.61
CA PHE A 371 12.82 18.45 3.20
C PHE A 371 12.78 17.17 2.36
N CYS A 372 11.66 16.92 1.70
CA CYS A 372 11.38 15.70 0.96
C CYS A 372 11.18 15.99 -0.54
N GLU A 373 11.70 15.12 -1.40
CA GLU A 373 11.35 15.02 -2.83
C GLU A 373 11.85 16.11 -3.80
N THR A 374 13.07 16.63 -3.66
CA THR A 374 13.80 17.18 -4.82
C THR A 374 15.30 16.89 -4.72
N ALA A 375 15.93 16.48 -5.82
CA ALA A 375 17.38 16.42 -5.90
C ALA A 375 17.90 17.83 -5.65
N LEU A 376 18.58 18.05 -4.51
CA LEU A 376 19.46 19.21 -4.38
C LEU A 376 20.47 19.07 -5.52
N ALA A 377 20.35 19.96 -6.49
CA ALA A 377 21.16 19.95 -7.69
C ALA A 377 22.64 20.01 -7.28
N GLU A 378 23.34 18.96 -7.68
CA GLU A 378 24.79 18.86 -7.82
C GLU A 378 25.65 19.06 -6.56
N ASN A 379 26.84 18.47 -6.65
CA ASN A 379 27.68 18.00 -5.55
C ASN A 379 28.54 19.15 -4.97
N ASP A 380 27.91 20.28 -4.68
CA ASP A 380 28.59 21.48 -4.21
C ASP A 380 28.73 21.50 -2.67
N GLU A 381 29.80 22.16 -2.21
CA GLU A 381 30.21 22.23 -0.81
C GLU A 381 29.10 22.79 0.11
N GLU A 382 28.28 23.72 -0.39
CA GLU A 382 27.11 24.27 0.32
C GLU A 382 26.04 23.20 0.62
N THR A 383 25.86 22.21 -0.25
CA THR A 383 24.91 21.11 -0.05
C THR A 383 25.38 20.19 1.09
N ARG A 384 26.69 19.97 1.23
CA ARG A 384 27.28 19.17 2.33
C ARG A 384 27.12 19.83 3.70
N GLU A 385 27.12 21.15 3.76
CA GLU A 385 26.92 21.90 5.00
C GLU A 385 25.46 21.79 5.48
N LEU A 386 24.48 21.79 4.57
CA LEU A 386 23.08 21.47 4.86
C LEU A 386 22.89 20.02 5.35
N PHE A 387 23.58 19.04 4.75
CA PHE A 387 23.49 17.62 5.15
C PHE A 387 23.88 17.39 6.63
N ARG A 388 24.73 18.24 7.21
CA ARG A 388 25.10 18.14 8.64
C ARG A 388 23.99 18.63 9.57
N LEU A 389 23.11 19.50 9.11
CA LEU A 389 22.05 20.14 9.91
C LEU A 389 20.67 19.50 9.69
N LEU A 390 20.54 18.57 8.74
CA LEU A 390 19.27 17.98 8.32
C LEU A 390 19.27 16.45 8.33
N ARG A 391 18.18 15.86 8.85
CA ARG A 391 17.78 14.49 8.46
C ARG A 391 17.02 14.57 7.14
N LEU A 392 17.73 14.46 6.04
CA LEU A 392 17.12 14.27 4.72
C LEU A 392 16.64 12.82 4.59
N ILE A 393 15.36 12.63 4.30
CA ILE A 393 14.81 11.33 3.91
C ILE A 393 14.84 11.31 2.38
N CYS A 394 15.89 10.69 1.82
CA CYS A 394 15.94 10.44 0.39
C CYS A 394 14.79 9.50 0.00
N HIS A 395 13.96 9.88 -0.97
CA HIS A 395 13.01 8.98 -1.59
C HIS A 395 13.77 8.01 -2.51
N TRP A 396 14.18 6.88 -1.94
CA TRP A 396 14.38 5.56 -2.56
C TRP A 396 14.42 4.54 -1.42
N LEU A 397 13.27 4.25 -0.80
CA LEU A 397 12.95 3.03 -0.05
C LEU A 397 11.43 2.89 0.03
#